data_AF-A0A225SVT9-F1
#
_entry.id   AF-A0A225SVT9-F1
#
_cell.length_a   1.000
_cell.length_b   1.000
_cell.length_c   1.000
_cell.angle_alpha   90.00
_cell.angle_beta   90.00
_cell.angle_gamma   90.00
#
_symmetry.space_group_name_H-M   'P 1'
#
loop_
_entity.id
_entity.type
_entity.pdbx_description
1 polymer ?
#
loop_
_entity_poly.entity_id
_entity_poly.type
_entity_poly.pdbx_seq_one_letter_code
_entity_poly.pdbx_strand_id
1 'polypeptide(L)'
;MSVNNTSPVIGYNTNGVTTSFSFPFKILEAADLKVSLSVSGLPGYTVVFNSDDEGGQVNFATAPPAGLLELRRDVTLDRSTDYQYQGELPSDVLNNDLDRVVMMVQQQDLWAQRSIKMPATDTTDQVLSQNAEERANKALIFDSDGNITVSQDNYADQATDAAFSAAAAADSASSAQSNQFIATAAASSATLSASQALYYAQHGTGFAESTFYDLGSVADSLTIFNTDLGGVP
;
A
#
# COMPACT_ATOMS: atom_id res chain seq x y z
N MET A 1 -7.29 32.40 -38.70
CA MET A 1 -5.85 32.53 -38.34
C MET A 1 -5.33 31.18 -37.88
N SER A 2 -4.01 30.92 -37.98
CA SER A 2 -3.39 29.66 -37.51
C SER A 2 -3.33 29.59 -36.00
N VAL A 3 -3.37 28.39 -35.42
CA VAL A 3 -3.24 28.18 -33.97
C VAL A 3 -1.85 28.56 -33.46
N ASN A 4 -1.77 29.42 -32.43
CA ASN A 4 -0.50 29.77 -31.80
C ASN A 4 -0.06 28.72 -30.77
N ASN A 5 1.22 28.82 -30.37
CA ASN A 5 1.78 28.01 -29.30
C ASN A 5 1.41 28.56 -27.91
N THR A 6 0.14 28.45 -27.55
CA THR A 6 -0.37 28.81 -26.22
C THR A 6 -0.77 27.55 -25.46
N SER A 7 -0.53 27.53 -24.14
CA SER A 7 -0.94 26.42 -23.28
C SER A 7 -2.46 26.16 -23.42
N PRO A 8 -2.90 24.94 -23.81
CA PRO A 8 -4.31 24.61 -24.01
C PRO A 8 -5.06 24.33 -22.69
N VAL A 9 -4.53 24.84 -21.58
CA VAL A 9 -5.11 24.71 -20.23
C VAL A 9 -4.89 25.98 -19.43
N ILE A 10 -5.90 26.36 -18.66
CA ILE A 10 -5.83 27.46 -17.69
C ILE A 10 -6.63 27.09 -16.43
N GLY A 11 -6.10 27.46 -15.27
CA GLY A 11 -6.73 27.26 -13.97
C GLY A 11 -7.10 28.58 -13.31
N TYR A 12 -8.26 28.61 -12.65
CA TYR A 12 -8.78 29.74 -11.88
C TYR A 12 -9.14 29.31 -10.46
N ASN A 13 -8.77 30.12 -9.48
CA ASN A 13 -9.29 29.98 -8.11
C ASN A 13 -10.65 30.67 -8.03
N THR A 14 -11.71 29.89 -7.85
CA THR A 14 -13.08 30.40 -7.74
C THR A 14 -13.40 30.79 -6.30
N ASN A 15 -14.30 31.75 -6.13
CA ASN A 15 -14.68 32.30 -4.82
C ASN A 15 -16.20 32.26 -4.55
N GLY A 16 -17.00 31.61 -5.40
CA GLY A 16 -18.45 31.63 -5.28
C GLY A 16 -19.13 32.93 -5.73
N VAL A 17 -18.39 33.87 -6.34
CA VAL A 17 -18.93 35.17 -6.76
C VAL A 17 -18.72 35.42 -8.26
N THR A 18 -17.53 35.14 -8.78
CA THR A 18 -17.21 35.38 -10.20
C THR A 18 -17.89 34.37 -11.10
N THR A 19 -18.61 34.84 -12.12
CA THR A 19 -19.38 34.00 -13.06
C THR A 19 -18.76 33.86 -14.44
N SER A 20 -17.79 34.71 -14.79
CA SER A 20 -17.19 34.76 -16.12
C SER A 20 -15.69 34.48 -16.07
N PHE A 21 -15.24 33.50 -16.83
CA PHE A 21 -13.84 33.07 -16.90
C PHE A 21 -13.40 33.02 -18.36
N SER A 22 -12.37 33.79 -18.72
CA SER A 22 -11.82 33.76 -20.08
C SER A 22 -10.88 32.58 -20.28
N PHE A 23 -10.60 32.23 -21.53
CA PHE A 23 -9.50 31.35 -21.89
C PHE A 23 -8.74 31.97 -23.08
N PRO A 24 -7.41 31.81 -23.17
CA PRO A 24 -6.60 32.47 -24.20
C PRO A 24 -6.34 31.61 -25.45
N PHE A 25 -6.75 30.34 -25.45
CA PHE A 25 -6.44 29.39 -26.53
C PHE A 25 -7.61 29.22 -27.51
N LYS A 26 -7.31 28.88 -28.77
CA LYS A 26 -8.31 28.62 -29.82
C LYS A 26 -9.06 27.30 -29.58
N ILE A 27 -10.36 27.29 -29.82
CA ILE A 27 -11.21 26.08 -29.90
C ILE A 27 -12.02 26.13 -31.21
N LEU A 28 -12.31 24.98 -31.83
CA LEU A 28 -13.08 24.93 -33.09
C LEU A 28 -14.57 24.80 -32.81
N GLU A 29 -14.92 23.99 -31.82
CA GLU A 29 -16.29 23.74 -31.41
C GLU A 29 -16.44 23.94 -29.89
N ALA A 30 -17.64 24.29 -29.41
CA ALA A 30 -17.90 24.41 -27.98
C ALA A 30 -17.63 23.10 -27.21
N ALA A 31 -17.81 21.97 -27.89
CA ALA A 31 -17.58 20.63 -27.36
C ALA A 31 -16.08 20.33 -27.13
N ASP A 32 -15.17 21.02 -27.82
CA ASP A 32 -13.73 20.88 -27.64
C ASP A 32 -13.22 21.58 -26.36
N LEU A 33 -14.11 22.16 -25.55
CA LEU A 33 -13.76 22.76 -24.26
C LEU A 33 -14.27 21.89 -23.11
N LYS A 34 -13.34 21.34 -22.35
CA LYS A 34 -13.61 20.67 -21.08
C LYS A 34 -13.50 21.66 -19.92
N VAL A 35 -14.58 21.77 -19.16
CA VAL A 35 -14.64 22.52 -17.90
C VAL A 35 -14.70 21.54 -16.75
N SER A 36 -13.77 21.64 -15.81
CA SER A 36 -13.71 20.78 -14.62
C SER A 36 -13.51 21.62 -13.37
N LEU A 37 -14.10 21.17 -12.26
CA LEU A 37 -13.99 21.83 -10.96
C LEU A 37 -13.48 20.81 -9.94
N SER A 38 -12.56 21.24 -9.08
CA SER A 38 -11.96 20.38 -8.06
C SER A 38 -12.93 19.91 -6.99
N VAL A 39 -14.11 20.54 -6.89
CA VAL A 39 -15.19 20.20 -5.98
C VAL A 39 -16.42 19.73 -6.76
N SER A 40 -17.26 18.92 -6.12
CA SER A 40 -18.52 18.48 -6.71
C SER A 40 -19.51 19.63 -6.89
N GLY A 41 -20.42 19.50 -7.86
CA GLY A 41 -21.45 20.51 -8.13
C GLY A 41 -21.01 21.60 -9.10
N LEU A 42 -20.37 21.22 -10.23
CA LEU A 42 -20.11 22.13 -11.33
C LEU A 42 -21.45 22.73 -11.84
N PRO A 43 -21.64 24.07 -11.79
CA PRO A 43 -22.85 24.68 -12.30
C PRO A 43 -22.91 24.65 -13.83
N GLY A 44 -24.12 24.77 -14.38
CA GLY A 44 -24.31 24.91 -15.81
C GLY A 44 -23.60 26.15 -16.37
N TYR A 45 -22.97 25.99 -17.52
CA TYR A 45 -22.18 27.02 -18.18
C TYR A 45 -22.49 27.12 -19.67
N THR A 46 -22.21 28.28 -20.24
CA THR A 46 -22.21 28.53 -21.67
C THR A 46 -20.82 28.99 -22.11
N VAL A 47 -20.44 28.61 -23.33
CA VAL A 47 -19.15 28.97 -23.92
C VAL A 47 -19.41 29.99 -25.02
N VAL A 48 -18.75 31.15 -24.91
CA VAL A 48 -18.75 32.21 -25.92
C VAL A 48 -17.36 32.24 -26.53
N PHE A 49 -17.27 31.96 -27.82
CA PHE A 49 -16.01 31.92 -28.55
C PHE A 49 -16.24 32.26 -30.02
N ASN A 50 -15.16 32.52 -30.73
CA ASN A 50 -15.14 32.61 -32.19
C ASN A 50 -14.17 31.53 -32.70
N SER A 51 -14.60 30.72 -33.66
CA SER A 51 -13.77 29.64 -34.23
C SER A 51 -12.56 30.17 -34.99
N ASP A 52 -12.59 31.42 -35.45
CA ASP A 52 -11.50 32.03 -36.23
C ASP A 52 -10.45 32.75 -35.37
N ASP A 53 -10.82 33.11 -34.14
CA ASP A 53 -9.99 33.87 -33.19
C ASP A 53 -9.47 32.98 -32.06
N GLU A 54 -8.45 33.47 -31.36
CA GLU A 54 -7.96 32.82 -30.16
C GLU A 54 -8.73 33.29 -28.94
N GLY A 55 -9.07 32.32 -28.09
CA GLY A 55 -9.70 32.56 -26.81
C GLY A 55 -11.20 32.69 -26.86
N GLY A 56 -11.76 32.95 -25.68
CA GLY A 56 -13.18 33.01 -25.46
C GLY A 56 -13.47 33.12 -23.97
N GLN A 57 -14.73 32.86 -23.61
CA GLN A 57 -15.21 32.99 -22.25
C GLN A 57 -16.21 31.90 -21.92
N VAL A 58 -16.07 31.35 -20.71
CA VAL A 58 -17.05 30.49 -20.07
C VAL A 58 -17.85 31.33 -19.09
N ASN A 59 -19.17 31.31 -19.26
CA ASN A 59 -20.12 32.05 -18.44
C ASN A 59 -21.00 31.08 -17.67
N PHE A 60 -21.00 31.20 -16.35
CA PHE A 60 -21.82 30.41 -15.46
C PHE A 60 -23.11 31.16 -15.11
N ALA A 61 -24.24 30.43 -15.09
CA ALA A 61 -25.50 30.98 -14.61
C ALA A 61 -25.49 31.20 -13.08
N THR A 62 -24.79 30.32 -12.36
CA THR A 62 -24.55 30.39 -10.92
C THR A 62 -23.05 30.32 -10.69
N ALA A 63 -22.50 31.23 -9.90
CA ALA A 63 -21.06 31.27 -9.65
C ALA A 63 -20.55 29.93 -9.09
N PRO A 64 -19.47 29.36 -9.63
CA PRO A 64 -18.90 28.12 -9.13
C PRO A 64 -18.42 28.29 -7.68
N PRO A 65 -18.67 27.29 -6.80
CA PRO A 65 -18.24 27.32 -5.41
C PRO A 65 -16.71 27.43 -5.31
N ALA A 66 -16.20 27.77 -4.12
CA ALA A 66 -14.77 27.94 -3.91
C ALA A 66 -13.99 26.64 -4.22
N GLY A 67 -13.01 26.73 -5.13
CA GLY A 67 -12.24 25.60 -5.62
C GLY A 67 -11.31 25.98 -6.77
N LEU A 68 -10.69 24.98 -7.39
CA LEU A 68 -9.89 25.13 -8.60
C LEU A 68 -10.75 24.77 -9.81
N LEU A 69 -11.05 25.77 -10.63
CA LEU A 69 -11.71 25.61 -11.92
C LEU A 69 -10.64 25.47 -13.01
N GLU A 70 -10.68 24.39 -13.78
CA GLU A 70 -9.80 24.16 -14.92
C GLU A 70 -10.62 24.26 -16.21
N LEU A 71 -10.14 25.10 -17.14
CA LEU A 71 -10.60 25.17 -18.52
C LEU A 71 -9.52 24.55 -19.39
N ARG A 72 -9.85 23.48 -20.11
CA ARG A 72 -8.90 22.73 -20.93
C ARG A 72 -9.49 22.45 -22.30
N ARG A 73 -8.68 22.57 -23.34
CA ARG A 73 -9.04 22.08 -24.66
C ARG A 73 -8.96 20.56 -24.73
N ASP A 74 -9.99 19.94 -25.28
CA ASP A 74 -10.16 18.49 -25.40
C ASP A 74 -10.74 18.18 -26.78
N VAL A 75 -9.87 18.25 -27.80
CA VAL A 75 -10.23 17.97 -29.19
C VAL A 75 -10.41 16.47 -29.36
N THR A 76 -11.48 16.08 -30.04
CA THR A 76 -11.69 14.68 -30.43
C THR A 76 -10.61 14.24 -31.42
N LEU A 77 -9.95 13.10 -31.16
CA LEU A 77 -8.90 12.53 -32.02
C LEU A 77 -9.50 11.84 -33.26
N ASP A 78 -10.19 12.61 -34.10
CA ASP A 78 -10.78 12.14 -35.35
C ASP A 78 -10.66 13.20 -36.47
N ARG A 79 -10.62 12.73 -37.71
CA ARG A 79 -10.62 13.57 -38.89
C ARG A 79 -12.05 13.76 -39.38
N SER A 80 -12.59 14.96 -39.20
CA SER A 80 -13.97 15.29 -39.58
C SER A 80 -14.17 15.58 -41.06
N THR A 81 -13.11 15.95 -41.78
CA THR A 81 -13.21 16.46 -43.16
C THR A 81 -12.70 15.44 -44.16
N ASP A 82 -13.57 15.00 -45.06
CA ASP A 82 -13.19 14.19 -46.23
C ASP A 82 -13.08 15.07 -47.49
N TYR A 83 -11.92 15.04 -48.14
CA TYR A 83 -11.66 15.84 -49.34
C TYR A 83 -12.00 15.02 -50.58
N GLN A 84 -12.84 15.57 -51.45
CA GLN A 84 -13.20 14.94 -52.70
C GLN A 84 -12.01 14.92 -53.67
N TYR A 85 -11.84 13.83 -54.42
CA TYR A 85 -10.83 13.74 -55.46
C TYR A 85 -11.14 14.74 -56.59
N GLN A 86 -10.21 15.67 -56.83
CA GLN A 86 -10.39 16.83 -57.73
C GLN A 86 -11.52 17.79 -57.34
N GLY A 87 -11.91 17.81 -56.07
CA GLY A 87 -12.77 18.85 -55.51
C GLY A 87 -12.00 20.15 -55.28
N GLU A 88 -12.76 21.21 -55.02
CA GLU A 88 -12.22 22.46 -54.50
C GLU A 88 -11.61 22.25 -53.10
N LEU A 89 -10.57 22.99 -52.76
CA LEU A 89 -9.97 23.01 -51.42
C LEU A 89 -10.21 24.39 -50.78
N PRO A 90 -11.36 24.59 -50.12
CA PRO A 90 -11.65 25.84 -49.43
C PRO A 90 -10.59 26.11 -48.36
N SER A 91 -10.02 27.31 -48.36
CA SER A 91 -8.91 27.66 -47.47
C SER A 91 -9.30 27.68 -45.99
N ASP A 92 -10.55 28.01 -45.69
CA ASP A 92 -11.13 27.98 -44.34
C ASP A 92 -11.19 26.56 -43.80
N VAL A 93 -11.71 25.61 -44.58
CA VAL A 93 -11.78 24.19 -44.23
C VAL A 93 -10.38 23.61 -44.07
N LEU A 94 -9.47 23.93 -44.99
CA LEU A 94 -8.08 23.47 -44.92
C LEU A 94 -7.33 24.00 -43.70
N ASN A 95 -7.47 25.28 -43.38
CA ASN A 95 -6.84 25.84 -42.19
C ASN A 95 -7.40 25.22 -40.90
N ASN A 96 -8.71 25.00 -40.81
CA ASN A 96 -9.31 24.38 -39.64
C ASN A 96 -8.85 22.93 -39.46
N ASP A 97 -8.69 22.17 -40.54
CA ASP A 97 -8.18 20.78 -40.50
C ASP A 97 -6.71 20.74 -40.04
N LEU A 98 -5.85 21.61 -40.61
CA LEU A 98 -4.45 21.73 -40.20
C LEU A 98 -4.31 22.19 -38.74
N ASP A 99 -5.08 23.21 -38.33
CA ASP A 99 -5.12 23.67 -36.95
C ASP A 99 -5.55 22.55 -36.02
N ARG A 100 -6.56 21.75 -36.40
CA ARG A 100 -7.04 20.61 -35.60
C ARG A 100 -5.90 19.63 -35.32
N VAL A 101 -5.11 19.27 -36.33
CA VAL A 101 -3.95 18.38 -36.15
C VAL A 101 -2.93 18.98 -35.19
N VAL A 102 -2.59 20.26 -35.33
CA VAL A 102 -1.67 20.94 -34.41
C VAL A 102 -2.23 20.97 -32.98
N MET A 103 -3.53 21.20 -32.82
CA MET A 103 -4.20 21.17 -31.52
C MET A 103 -4.17 19.79 -30.86
N MET A 104 -4.35 18.70 -31.63
CA MET A 104 -4.21 17.33 -31.14
C MET A 104 -2.79 17.06 -30.64
N VAL A 105 -1.77 17.53 -31.37
CA VAL A 105 -0.35 17.39 -30.96
C VAL A 105 -0.08 18.16 -29.67
N GLN A 106 -0.55 19.41 -29.57
CA GLN A 106 -0.42 20.22 -28.35
C GLN A 106 -1.13 19.58 -27.15
N GLN A 107 -2.30 18.96 -27.36
CA GLN A 107 -3.02 18.23 -26.33
C GLN A 107 -2.28 16.97 -25.88
N GLN A 108 -1.70 16.22 -26.81
CA GLN A 108 -0.92 15.04 -26.48
C GLN A 108 0.35 15.40 -25.71
N ASP A 109 1.00 16.52 -26.04
CA ASP A 109 2.12 17.04 -25.27
C ASP A 109 1.72 17.40 -23.83
N LEU A 110 0.55 18.03 -23.64
CA LEU A 110 0.01 18.30 -22.30
C LEU A 110 -0.20 17.02 -21.48
N TRP A 111 -0.73 15.96 -22.10
CA TRP A 111 -0.89 14.66 -21.44
C TRP A 111 0.46 14.02 -21.12
N ALA A 112 1.42 14.12 -22.03
CA ALA A 112 2.78 13.63 -21.81
C ALA A 112 3.49 14.41 -20.68
N GLN A 113 3.25 15.71 -20.54
CA GLN A 113 3.78 16.54 -19.44
C GLN A 113 3.22 16.11 -18.07
N ARG A 114 1.98 15.61 -18.02
CA ARG A 114 1.32 15.12 -16.79
C ARG A 114 1.59 13.64 -16.50
N SER A 115 2.34 12.97 -17.36
CA SER A 115 2.68 11.55 -17.21
C SER A 115 3.92 11.36 -16.33
N ILE A 116 4.07 10.18 -15.73
CA ILE A 116 5.31 9.77 -15.07
C ILE A 116 6.36 9.57 -16.17
N LYS A 117 7.52 10.21 -16.03
CA LYS A 117 8.62 10.14 -17.01
C LYS A 117 9.81 9.40 -16.42
N MET A 118 10.42 8.58 -17.25
CA MET A 118 11.72 7.98 -16.97
C MET A 118 12.86 8.91 -17.45
N PRO A 119 14.07 8.74 -16.91
CA PRO A 119 15.26 9.37 -17.44
C PRO A 119 15.45 9.08 -18.94
N ALA A 120 15.99 10.04 -19.68
CA ALA A 120 16.26 9.88 -21.11
C ALA A 120 17.31 8.79 -21.44
N THR A 121 18.00 8.27 -20.42
CA THR A 121 18.97 7.18 -20.54
C THR A 121 18.31 5.80 -20.57
N ASP A 122 17.06 5.67 -20.12
CA ASP A 122 16.32 4.42 -20.22
C ASP A 122 15.81 4.24 -21.66
N THR A 123 16.45 3.35 -22.40
CA THR A 123 16.17 3.10 -23.83
C THR A 123 15.10 2.03 -24.06
N THR A 124 14.58 1.43 -23.00
CA THR A 124 13.62 0.32 -23.07
C THR A 124 12.29 0.76 -22.47
N ASP A 125 11.19 0.40 -23.12
CA ASP A 125 9.85 0.67 -22.61
C ASP A 125 9.60 -0.10 -21.31
N GLN A 126 9.23 0.62 -20.25
CA GLN A 126 8.71 0.02 -19.02
C GLN A 126 7.20 -0.12 -19.13
N VAL A 127 6.72 -1.37 -19.14
CA VAL A 127 5.29 -1.67 -19.22
C VAL A 127 4.88 -2.44 -17.97
N LEU A 128 3.85 -1.94 -17.29
CA LEU A 128 3.16 -2.69 -16.23
C LEU A 128 2.37 -3.84 -16.88
N SER A 129 2.89 -5.06 -16.77
CA SER A 129 2.29 -6.25 -17.37
C SER A 129 1.12 -6.84 -16.58
N GLN A 130 0.90 -6.41 -15.34
CA GLN A 130 -0.17 -6.91 -14.46
C GLN A 130 -1.53 -6.31 -14.82
N ASN A 131 -2.57 -7.16 -14.78
CA ASN A 131 -3.95 -6.73 -15.04
C ASN A 131 -4.50 -5.81 -13.92
N ALA A 132 -5.67 -5.21 -14.12
CA ALA A 132 -6.21 -4.25 -13.15
C ALA A 132 -6.53 -4.87 -11.78
N GLU A 133 -6.88 -6.16 -11.74
CA GLU A 133 -7.23 -6.88 -10.50
C GLU A 133 -5.99 -7.15 -9.66
N GLU A 134 -4.89 -7.57 -10.29
CA GLU A 134 -3.60 -7.80 -9.62
C GLU A 134 -2.98 -6.51 -9.07
N ARG A 135 -3.28 -5.36 -9.68
CA ARG A 135 -2.80 -4.05 -9.24
C ARG A 135 -3.68 -3.40 -8.17
N ALA A 136 -4.85 -3.97 -7.88
CA ALA A 136 -5.76 -3.39 -6.90
C ALA A 136 -5.09 -3.36 -5.52
N ASN A 137 -5.07 -2.17 -4.91
CA ASN A 137 -4.43 -1.89 -3.63
C ASN A 137 -2.92 -2.22 -3.55
N LYS A 138 -2.23 -2.36 -4.70
CA LYS A 138 -0.76 -2.50 -4.74
C LYS A 138 -0.09 -1.15 -4.97
N ALA A 139 1.13 -1.01 -4.47
CA ALA A 139 1.96 0.17 -4.71
C ALA A 139 2.75 0.01 -6.01
N LEU A 140 3.02 1.13 -6.68
CA LEU A 140 4.00 1.20 -7.77
C LEU A 140 5.41 1.16 -7.16
N ILE A 141 6.23 0.19 -7.55
CA ILE A 141 7.59 0.02 -7.03
C ILE A 141 8.57 -0.25 -8.18
N PHE A 142 9.86 -0.30 -7.86
CA PHE A 142 10.91 -0.71 -8.78
C PHE A 142 11.48 -2.08 -8.37
N ASP A 143 11.77 -2.94 -9.34
CA ASP A 143 12.41 -4.23 -9.09
C ASP A 143 13.92 -4.10 -8.81
N SER A 144 14.63 -5.22 -8.67
CA SER A 144 16.08 -5.24 -8.44
C SER A 144 16.90 -4.61 -9.57
N ASP A 145 16.36 -4.57 -10.78
CA ASP A 145 16.98 -4.01 -11.97
C ASP A 145 16.52 -2.55 -12.22
N GLY A 146 15.66 -2.00 -11.36
CA GLY A 146 15.12 -0.65 -11.47
C GLY A 146 13.93 -0.50 -12.41
N ASN A 147 13.35 -1.61 -12.89
CA ASN A 147 12.19 -1.60 -13.77
C ASN A 147 10.90 -1.37 -12.98
N ILE A 148 9.90 -0.77 -13.62
CA ILE A 148 8.61 -0.47 -12.98
C ILE A 148 7.84 -1.78 -12.78
N THR A 149 7.42 -2.06 -11.55
CA THR A 149 6.58 -3.20 -11.19
C THR A 149 5.60 -2.85 -10.08
N VAL A 150 4.77 -3.80 -9.65
CA VAL A 150 3.84 -3.62 -8.53
C VAL A 150 4.31 -4.38 -7.29
N SER A 151 3.97 -3.85 -6.11
CA SER A 151 4.31 -4.48 -4.85
C SER A 151 3.63 -5.84 -4.72
N GLN A 152 4.34 -6.80 -4.11
CA GLN A 152 3.73 -8.09 -3.76
C GLN A 152 2.68 -7.94 -2.68
N ASP A 153 2.90 -7.03 -1.73
CA ASP A 153 1.99 -6.79 -0.62
C ASP A 153 1.03 -5.63 -0.92
N ASN A 154 -0.16 -5.66 -0.32
CA ASN A 154 -1.11 -4.57 -0.42
C ASN A 154 -0.70 -3.45 0.54
N TYR A 155 -0.88 -2.19 0.13
CA TYR A 155 -0.43 -1.09 1.00
C TYR A 155 -1.37 -0.89 2.20
N ALA A 156 -2.60 -1.40 2.12
CA ALA A 156 -3.62 -1.21 3.15
C ALA A 156 -3.48 -2.18 4.34
N ASP A 157 -2.85 -3.34 4.13
CA ASP A 157 -2.65 -4.39 5.14
C ASP A 157 -1.20 -4.46 5.65
N GLN A 158 -0.22 -3.84 4.98
CA GLN A 158 1.18 -3.75 5.43
C GLN A 158 1.37 -3.47 6.94
N ALA A 159 0.64 -2.49 7.49
CA ALA A 159 0.75 -2.15 8.91
C ALA A 159 0.16 -3.24 9.82
N THR A 160 -0.90 -3.90 9.37
CA THR A 160 -1.57 -4.99 10.07
C THR A 160 -0.69 -6.26 10.05
N ASP A 161 -0.08 -6.58 8.91
CA ASP A 161 0.80 -7.74 8.76
C ASP A 161 2.09 -7.59 9.55
N ALA A 162 2.65 -6.38 9.61
CA ALA A 162 3.77 -6.05 10.48
C ALA A 162 3.41 -6.23 11.97
N ALA A 163 2.20 -5.80 12.37
CA ALA A 163 1.71 -5.98 13.74
C ALA A 163 1.51 -7.46 14.09
N PHE A 164 0.93 -8.26 13.19
CA PHE A 164 0.79 -9.71 13.37
C PHE A 164 2.15 -10.40 13.50
N SER A 165 3.12 -10.04 12.66
CA SER A 165 4.48 -10.58 12.72
C SER A 165 5.17 -10.23 14.05
N ALA A 166 4.99 -9.00 14.55
CA ALA A 166 5.53 -8.57 15.83
C ALA A 166 4.88 -9.32 17.01
N ALA A 167 3.56 -9.55 16.96
CA ALA A 167 2.85 -10.33 17.98
C ALA A 167 3.35 -11.78 18.02
N ALA A 168 3.47 -12.43 16.86
CA ALA A 168 4.00 -13.80 16.77
C ALA A 168 5.45 -13.92 17.30
N ALA A 169 6.28 -12.89 17.09
CA ALA A 169 7.62 -12.84 17.67
C ALA A 169 7.59 -12.70 19.21
N ALA A 170 6.67 -11.91 19.77
CA ALA A 170 6.49 -11.77 21.21
C ALA A 170 6.00 -13.08 21.87
N ASP A 171 5.09 -13.80 21.23
CA ASP A 171 4.61 -15.11 21.69
C ASP A 171 5.74 -16.16 21.67
N SER A 172 6.57 -16.12 20.62
CA SER A 172 7.76 -16.98 20.50
C SER A 172 8.76 -16.70 21.61
N ALA A 173 8.99 -15.43 21.94
CA ALA A 173 9.88 -15.03 23.04
C ALA A 173 9.34 -15.51 24.41
N SER A 174 8.04 -15.38 24.64
CA SER A 174 7.38 -15.84 25.87
C SER A 174 7.44 -17.37 26.02
N SER A 175 7.28 -18.09 24.91
CA SER A 175 7.41 -19.55 24.86
C SER A 175 8.85 -19.99 25.13
N ALA A 176 9.85 -19.29 24.57
CA ALA A 176 11.26 -19.56 24.84
C ALA A 176 11.60 -19.35 26.33
N GLN A 177 11.08 -18.29 26.95
CA GLN A 177 11.25 -18.04 28.39
C GLN A 177 10.60 -19.16 29.23
N SER A 178 9.40 -19.59 28.87
CA SER A 178 8.73 -20.71 29.57
C SER A 178 9.52 -22.01 29.47
N ASN A 179 10.03 -22.33 28.28
CA ASN A 179 10.90 -23.49 28.07
C ASN A 179 12.20 -23.41 28.88
N GLN A 180 12.77 -22.21 29.04
CA GLN A 180 13.93 -21.99 29.91
C GLN A 180 13.59 -22.27 31.38
N PHE A 181 12.44 -21.82 31.88
CA PHE A 181 11.98 -22.12 33.24
C PHE A 181 11.78 -23.63 33.45
N ILE A 182 11.11 -24.31 32.51
CA ILE A 182 10.89 -25.75 32.56
C ILE A 182 12.23 -26.50 32.57
N ALA A 183 13.17 -26.11 31.70
CA ALA A 183 14.51 -26.72 31.66
C ALA A 183 15.27 -26.51 32.97
N THR A 184 15.19 -25.31 33.57
CA THR A 184 15.86 -24.99 34.84
C THR A 184 15.24 -25.78 36.01
N ALA A 185 13.92 -25.91 36.04
CA ALA A 185 13.21 -26.72 37.03
C ALA A 185 13.58 -28.20 36.91
N ALA A 186 13.59 -28.74 35.68
CA ALA A 186 14.00 -30.12 35.43
C ALA A 186 15.46 -30.38 35.86
N ALA A 187 16.38 -29.46 35.59
CA ALA A 187 17.77 -29.55 36.04
C ALA A 187 17.89 -29.54 37.58
N SER A 188 17.08 -28.72 38.25
CA SER A 188 17.03 -28.66 39.72
C SER A 188 16.50 -29.96 40.31
N SER A 189 15.41 -30.52 39.77
CA SER A 189 14.88 -31.82 40.17
C SER A 189 15.89 -32.95 39.97
N ALA A 190 16.60 -32.97 38.84
CA ALA A 190 17.65 -33.95 38.59
C ALA A 190 18.79 -33.84 39.61
N THR A 191 19.18 -32.62 40.00
CA THR A 191 20.20 -32.37 41.03
C THR A 191 19.76 -32.87 42.40
N LEU A 192 18.50 -32.64 42.78
CA LEU A 192 17.92 -33.16 44.03
C LEU A 192 17.88 -34.68 44.05
N SER A 193 17.41 -35.31 42.97
CA SER A 193 17.38 -36.78 42.84
C SER A 193 18.79 -37.37 42.93
N ALA A 194 19.79 -36.75 42.30
CA ALA A 194 21.19 -37.17 42.40
C ALA A 194 21.73 -37.05 43.84
N SER A 195 21.42 -35.95 44.53
CA SER A 195 21.84 -35.71 45.91
C SER A 195 21.21 -36.72 46.88
N GLN A 196 19.92 -37.02 46.70
CA GLN A 196 19.21 -38.01 47.49
C GLN A 196 19.74 -39.43 47.23
N ALA A 197 20.07 -39.78 45.98
CA ALA A 197 20.72 -41.05 45.65
C ALA A 197 22.09 -41.20 46.34
N LEU A 198 22.90 -40.13 46.38
CA LEU A 198 24.17 -40.11 47.12
C LEU A 198 23.97 -40.30 48.62
N TYR A 199 22.99 -39.61 49.21
CA TYR A 199 22.67 -39.75 50.64
C TYR A 199 22.33 -41.20 51.00
N TYR A 200 21.45 -41.85 50.23
CA TYR A 200 21.08 -43.25 50.45
C TYR A 200 22.23 -44.22 50.20
N ALA A 201 23.13 -43.95 49.24
CA ALA A 201 24.32 -44.76 49.02
C ALA A 201 25.31 -44.69 50.20
N GLN A 202 25.41 -43.53 50.86
CA GLN A 202 26.32 -43.33 52.00
C GLN A 202 25.74 -43.86 53.33
N HIS A 203 24.43 -43.74 53.55
CA HIS A 203 23.81 -43.99 54.86
C HIS A 203 22.92 -45.24 54.90
N GLY A 204 22.59 -45.85 53.76
CA GLY A 204 21.66 -46.99 53.69
C GLY A 204 20.24 -46.63 54.10
N THR A 205 19.26 -47.47 53.75
CA THR A 205 17.87 -47.28 54.20
C THR A 205 17.73 -47.73 55.66
N GLY A 206 17.98 -46.82 56.58
CA GLY A 206 17.60 -46.97 57.98
C GLY A 206 18.78 -47.16 58.92
N PHE A 207 19.05 -46.11 59.69
CA PHE A 207 19.14 -46.13 61.14
C PHE A 207 19.04 -44.67 61.58
N ALA A 208 17.85 -44.23 62.01
CA ALA A 208 17.72 -42.96 62.70
C ALA A 208 18.20 -43.18 64.15
N GLU A 209 19.22 -42.44 64.58
CA GLU A 209 19.58 -42.40 66.00
C GLU A 209 18.34 -41.98 66.81
N SER A 210 18.02 -42.74 67.85
CA SER A 210 16.93 -42.53 68.83
C SER A 210 15.50 -42.96 68.49
N THR A 211 15.19 -43.55 67.32
CA THR A 211 13.93 -44.30 67.16
C THR A 211 14.17 -45.77 67.49
N PHE A 212 13.98 -46.13 68.75
CA PHE A 212 13.96 -47.53 69.17
C PHE A 212 12.71 -48.19 68.57
N TYR A 213 12.88 -48.93 67.48
CA TYR A 213 11.89 -49.91 67.08
C TYR A 213 12.02 -51.10 68.04
N ASP A 214 11.01 -51.27 68.90
CA ASP A 214 10.76 -52.54 69.58
C ASP A 214 10.52 -53.60 68.50
N LEU A 215 11.55 -54.38 68.20
CA LEU A 215 11.42 -55.58 67.39
C LEU A 215 10.82 -56.65 68.31
N GLY A 216 9.54 -56.47 68.66
CA GLY A 216 8.77 -57.41 69.46
C GLY A 216 8.98 -58.83 68.96
N SER A 217 9.00 -59.79 69.89
CA SER A 217 9.59 -61.13 69.70
C SER A 217 9.29 -61.73 68.32
N VAL A 218 10.28 -61.68 67.44
CA VAL A 218 10.27 -62.49 66.23
C VAL A 218 10.61 -63.91 66.66
N ALA A 219 9.63 -64.82 66.55
CA ALA A 219 9.88 -66.24 66.67
C ALA A 219 10.76 -66.67 65.48
N ASP A 220 12.08 -66.60 65.66
CA ASP A 220 13.06 -67.06 64.67
C ASP A 220 13.17 -68.59 64.72
N SER A 221 12.89 -69.24 63.60
CA SER A 221 13.01 -70.69 63.45
C SER A 221 14.46 -71.18 63.36
N LEU A 222 15.44 -70.27 63.30
CA LEU A 222 16.87 -70.59 63.26
C LEU A 222 17.60 -70.49 64.62
N THR A 223 16.93 -70.13 65.72
CA THR A 223 17.52 -70.10 67.08
C THR A 223 18.87 -69.38 67.17
N ILE A 224 19.06 -68.28 66.44
CA ILE A 224 20.33 -67.53 66.49
C ILE A 224 20.40 -66.62 67.73
N PHE A 225 19.26 -66.20 68.28
CA PHE A 225 19.20 -65.42 69.52
C PHE A 225 18.27 -66.11 70.52
N ASN A 226 18.85 -66.86 71.46
CA ASN A 226 18.09 -67.69 72.41
C ASN A 226 17.72 -66.96 73.71
N THR A 227 17.88 -65.63 73.76
CA THR A 227 17.52 -64.78 74.90
C THR A 227 17.18 -63.38 74.43
N ASP A 228 16.05 -62.89 74.93
CA ASP A 228 15.58 -61.50 74.83
C ASP A 228 16.70 -60.53 75.22
N LEU A 229 17.04 -59.60 74.31
CA LEU A 229 18.19 -58.67 74.45
C LEU A 229 17.83 -57.44 75.30
N GLY A 230 17.12 -57.68 76.40
CA GLY A 230 17.01 -56.76 77.52
C GLY A 230 15.64 -56.10 77.66
N GLY A 231 15.03 -56.31 78.82
CA GLY A 231 13.99 -55.44 79.33
C GLY A 231 14.60 -54.14 79.88
N VAL A 232 14.00 -53.01 79.52
CA VAL A 232 14.34 -51.69 80.07
C VAL A 232 13.44 -51.44 81.30
N PRO A 233 13.93 -50.83 82.39
CA PRO A 233 13.08 -50.41 83.51
C PRO A 233 12.02 -49.38 83.11
#